data_AF-A0A7C1MJE7-F1
#
_entry.id   AF-A0A7C1MJE7-F1
#
_cell.length_a   1.000
_cell.length_b   1.000
_cell.length_c   1.000
_cell.angle_alpha   90.00
_cell.angle_beta   90.00
_cell.angle_gamma   90.00
#
_symmetry.space_group_name_H-M   'P 1'
#
loop_
_entity.id
_entity.type
_entity.pdbx_description
1 polymer ?
#
loop_
_entity_poly.entity_id
_entity_poly.type
_entity_poly.pdbx_seq_one_letter_code
_entity_poly.pdbx_strand_id
1 'polypeptide(L)' 'MRSKVYFAGARAQSRETSLLNKTGKLFKEAGFDKIMKEDDLVAIKLHFGEGGNTRFIRPIYARQIV' A
#
# COMPACT_ATOMS: atom_id res chain seq x y z
N MET A 1 -24.45 -0.81 -8.91
CA MET A 1 -23.85 -0.84 -7.56
C MET A 1 -22.71 0.18 -7.48
N ARG A 2 -22.50 0.83 -6.33
CA ARG A 2 -21.34 1.72 -6.11
C ARG A 2 -20.18 0.92 -5.51
N SER A 3 -18.96 1.16 -5.96
CA SER A 3 -17.76 0.52 -5.42
C SER A 3 -17.46 1.02 -4.01
N LYS A 4 -16.96 0.13 -3.14
CA LYS A 4 -16.44 0.53 -1.82
C LYS A 4 -15.07 1.18 -2.00
N VAL A 5 -14.92 2.42 -1.54
CA VAL A 5 -13.67 3.19 -1.66
C VAL A 5 -13.01 3.32 -0.29
N TYR A 6 -11.73 2.98 -0.23
CA TYR A 6 -10.89 3.15 0.95
C TYR A 6 -9.91 4.30 0.69
N PHE A 7 -9.79 5.23 1.65
CA PHE A 7 -8.99 6.44 1.48
C PHE A 7 -8.28 6.83 2.77
N ALA A 8 -7.05 7.33 2.65
CA ALA A 8 -6.35 7.99 3.75
C ALA A 8 -5.75 9.30 3.24
N GLY A 9 -6.01 10.39 3.97
CA GLY A 9 -5.43 11.69 3.65
C GLY A 9 -3.92 11.74 3.88
N ALA A 10 -3.23 12.55 3.08
CA ALA A 10 -1.76 12.62 3.07
C ALA A 10 -1.13 13.32 4.29
N ARG A 11 -1.92 14.04 5.09
CA ARG A 11 -1.44 14.73 6.30
C ARG A 11 -1.14 13.74 7.42
N ALA A 12 -0.03 13.92 8.12
CA ALA A 12 0.28 13.19 9.35
C ALA A 12 0.26 14.17 10.53
N GLN A 13 -0.41 13.80 11.62
CA GLN A 13 -0.50 14.62 12.84
C GLN A 13 0.25 13.97 14.03
N SER A 14 0.60 12.69 13.88
CA SER A 14 1.30 11.88 14.86
C SER A 14 2.05 10.75 14.15
N ARG A 15 2.84 9.98 14.90
CA ARG A 15 3.52 8.79 14.37
C ARG A 15 2.54 7.75 13.86
N GLU A 16 1.45 7.52 14.59
CA GLU A 16 0.37 6.57 14.28
C GLU A 16 -0.39 6.96 13.01
N THR A 17 -0.47 8.26 12.73
CA THR A 17 -1.13 8.81 11.53
C THR A 17 -0.15 9.11 10.40
N SER A 18 1.09 8.63 10.50
CA SER A 18 2.07 8.70 9.41
C SER A 18 1.58 7.98 8.16
N LEU A 19 2.08 8.41 7.00
CA LEU A 19 1.75 7.78 5.72
C LEU A 19 2.05 6.28 5.71
N LEU A 20 3.16 5.86 6.32
CA LEU A 20 3.56 4.44 6.40
C LEU A 20 2.51 3.61 7.17
N ASN A 21 2.16 4.05 8.38
CA ASN A 21 1.17 3.34 9.20
C ASN A 21 -0.22 3.34 8.55
N LYS A 22 -0.59 4.45 7.89
CA LYS A 22 -1.83 4.53 7.11
C LYS A 22 -1.85 3.55 5.94
N THR A 23 -0.73 3.36 5.24
CA THR A 23 -0.63 2.37 4.16
C THR A 23 -0.92 0.96 4.68
N GLY A 24 -0.28 0.54 5.78
CA GLY A 24 -0.54 -0.77 6.38
C GLY A 24 -1.99 -0.94 6.85
N LYS A 25 -2.58 0.11 7.45
CA LYS A 25 -3.99 0.10 7.86
C LYS A 25 -4.93 -0.04 6.66
N LEU A 26 -4.73 0.76 5.61
CA LEU A 26 -5.54 0.67 4.39
C LEU A 26 -5.45 -0.70 3.73
N PHE A 27 -4.25 -1.29 3.69
CA PHE A 27 -4.05 -2.62 3.13
C PHE A 27 -4.91 -3.69 3.84
N LYS A 28 -4.94 -3.67 5.18
CA LYS A 28 -5.78 -4.56 5.99
C LYS A 28 -7.27 -4.26 5.85
N GLU A 29 -7.68 -3.00 5.91
CA GLU A 29 -9.09 -2.60 5.77
C GLU A 29 -9.67 -2.95 4.40
N ALA A 30 -8.84 -2.87 3.36
CA ALA A 30 -9.18 -3.30 2.00
C ALA A 30 -9.25 -4.83 1.85
N GLY A 31 -8.79 -5.60 2.84
CA GLY A 31 -8.78 -7.06 2.84
C GLY A 31 -7.69 -7.67 1.97
N PHE A 32 -6.65 -6.91 1.61
CA PHE A 32 -5.53 -7.41 0.81
C PHE A 32 -4.60 -8.32 1.61
N ASP A 33 -4.69 -8.35 2.93
CA ASP A 33 -4.03 -9.35 3.78
C ASP A 33 -4.62 -10.75 3.59
N LYS A 34 -5.81 -10.86 2.98
CA LYS A 34 -6.54 -12.13 2.81
C LYS A 34 -6.43 -12.71 1.41
N ILE A 35 -5.79 -12.00 0.47
CA ILE A 35 -5.67 -12.45 -0.94
C ILE A 35 -4.42 -13.31 -1.18
N MET A 36 -3.54 -13.44 -0.18
CA MET A 36 -2.31 -14.23 -0.22
C MET A 36 -2.29 -15.18 0.99
N LYS A 37 -1.63 -16.33 0.84
CA LYS A 37 -1.39 -17.31 1.90
C LYS A 37 0.09 -17.37 2.26
N GLU A 38 0.38 -18.01 3.38
CA GLU A 38 1.74 -18.39 3.73
C GLU A 38 2.34 -19.25 2.61
N ASP A 39 3.62 -19.01 2.32
CA ASP A 39 4.40 -19.63 1.24
C ASP A 39 3.94 -19.35 -0.21
N ASP A 40 2.99 -18.44 -0.42
CA ASP A 40 2.65 -18.00 -1.78
C ASP A 40 3.83 -17.24 -2.42
N LEU A 41 4.14 -17.58 -3.67
CA LEU A 41 5.07 -16.80 -4.48
C LEU A 41 4.38 -15.52 -4.97
N VAL A 42 4.66 -14.40 -4.32
CA VAL A 42 4.05 -13.10 -4.63
C VAL A 42 5.05 -12.14 -5.26
N ALA A 43 4.71 -11.62 -6.44
CA ALA A 43 5.48 -10.55 -7.08
C ALA A 43 4.99 -9.16 -6.64
N ILE A 44 5.92 -8.29 -6.25
CA ILE A 44 5.62 -6.89 -5.86
C ILE A 44 6.11 -5.95 -6.95
N LYS A 45 5.17 -5.26 -7.61
CA LYS A 45 5.48 -4.23 -8.61
C LYS A 45 5.56 -2.86 -7.93
N LEU A 46 6.75 -2.26 -7.93
CA LEU A 46 6.98 -0.92 -7.35
C LEU A 46 6.95 0.21 -8.38
N HIS A 47 7.24 -0.09 -9.64
CA HIS A 47 7.30 0.88 -10.72
C HIS A 47 6.04 0.80 -11.57
N PHE A 48 5.35 1.92 -11.73
CA PHE A 48 4.22 2.04 -12.65
C PHE A 48 4.21 3.46 -13.24
N GLY A 49 4.25 3.55 -14.56
CA GLY A 49 4.34 4.81 -15.30
C GLY A 49 4.81 4.59 -16.73
N GLU A 50 4.80 5.66 -17.53
CA GLU A 50 5.27 5.67 -18.91
C GLU A 50 6.81 5.56 -19.00
N GLY A 51 7.31 5.19 -20.18
CA GLY A 51 8.75 5.09 -20.44
C GLY A 51 9.49 6.41 -20.16
N GLY A 52 10.60 6.33 -19.44
CA GLY A 52 11.38 7.50 -19.01
C GLY A 52 10.98 8.09 -17.65
N ASN A 53 9.93 7.56 -17.01
CA ASN A 53 9.53 8.01 -15.67
C ASN A 53 10.38 7.35 -14.57
N THR A 54 10.83 8.15 -13.61
CA THR A 54 11.60 7.72 -12.43
C THR A 54 10.74 7.55 -11.18
N ARG A 55 9.40 7.63 -11.31
CA ARG A 55 8.47 7.48 -10.19
C ARG A 55 8.27 6.00 -9.84
N PHE A 56 8.43 5.70 -8.56
CA PHE A 56 8.17 4.39 -7.99
C PHE A 56 7.63 4.51 -6.57
N ILE A 57 7.01 3.43 -6.10
CA ILE A 57 6.63 3.28 -4.70
C ILE A 57 7.91 3.06 -3.90
N ARG A 58 8.23 3.99 -3.00
CA ARG A 58 9.44 3.89 -2.17
C ARG A 58 9.40 2.58 -1.35
N PRO A 59 10.48 1.79 -1.27
CA PRO A 59 10.49 0.50 -0.59
C PRO A 59 9.97 0.50 0.86
N ILE A 60 10.13 1.61 1.58
CA ILE A 60 9.62 1.78 2.95
C ILE A 60 8.10 1.57 3.07
N TYR A 61 7.33 1.83 2.01
CA TYR A 61 5.89 1.57 1.99
C TYR A 61 5.58 0.09 1.79
N ALA A 62 6.33 -0.60 0.91
CA ALA A 62 6.19 -2.04 0.71
C ALA A 62 6.55 -2.82 1.98
N ARG A 63 7.54 -2.35 2.76
CA ARG A 63 7.92 -2.94 4.05
C ARG A 63 6.84 -2.86 5.14
N GLN A 64 5.76 -2.09 4.93
CA GLN A 64 4.61 -2.11 5.83
C GLN A 64 3.69 -3.32 5.58
N ILE A 65 3.91 -4.03 4.47
CA ILE A 65 3.07 -5.12 3.97
C ILE A 65 3.83 -6.46 4.05
N VAL A 66 5.10 -6.46 3.62
CA VAL A 66 6.04 -7.60 3.70
C VAL A 66 6.71 -7.67 5.06
#